data_AF-X0YQT2-F1
#
_entry.id   AF-X0YQT2-F1
#
_cell.length_a   1.000
_cell.length_b   1.000
_cell.length_c   1.000
_cell.angle_alpha   90.00
_cell.angle_beta   90.00
_cell.angle_gamma   90.00
#
_symmetry.space_group_name_H-M   'P 1'
#
loop_
_entity.id
_entity.type
_entity.pdbx_description
1 polymer ?
#
loop_
_entity_poly.entity_id
_entity_poly.type
_entity_poly.pdbx_seq_one_letter_code
_entity_poly.pdbx_strand_id
1 'polypeptide(L)'
;MLHEKEVRLASEPEMAELFPDCELGAEPPVGSLFGMKTIMDTRLEDDSFLIMQAGSHTESIRLRREDWQCVCEPLVASIAGS
;
A
#
# COMPACT_ATOMS: atom_id res chain seq x y z
N MET A 1 -4.87 -8.55 11.91
CA MET A 1 -6.32 -8.50 11.65
C MET A 1 -6.85 -7.11 12.01
N LEU A 2 -7.43 -6.39 11.06
CA LEU A 2 -8.29 -5.25 11.38
C LEU A 2 -9.51 -5.83 12.12
N HIS A 3 -9.83 -5.30 13.31
CA HIS A 3 -10.98 -5.77 14.10
C HIS A 3 -12.26 -5.07 13.65
N GLU A 4 -12.37 -4.75 12.35
CA GLU A 4 -13.49 -4.03 11.78
C GLU A 4 -14.53 -5.00 11.24
N LYS A 5 -15.79 -4.78 11.59
CA LYS A 5 -16.90 -5.63 11.14
C LYS A 5 -17.26 -5.40 9.68
N GLU A 6 -16.91 -4.23 9.15
CA GLU A 6 -17.20 -3.83 7.77
C GLU A 6 -16.00 -3.09 7.20
N VAL A 7 -15.66 -3.41 5.96
CA VAL A 7 -14.67 -2.69 5.15
C VAL A 7 -15.32 -2.28 3.84
N ARG A 8 -14.97 -1.10 3.35
CA ARG A 8 -15.36 -0.61 2.03
C ARG A 8 -14.16 -0.02 1.33
N LEU A 9 -14.25 0.11 0.01
CA LEU A 9 -13.30 0.91 -0.74
C LEU A 9 -13.48 2.39 -0.38
N ALA A 10 -12.36 3.10 -0.27
CA ALA A 10 -12.35 4.54 -0.26
C ALA A 10 -12.79 5.05 -1.65
N SER A 11 -13.54 6.14 -1.66
CA SER A 11 -13.89 6.86 -2.90
C SER A 11 -12.70 7.68 -3.39
N GLU A 12 -12.69 8.03 -4.68
CA GLU A 12 -11.65 8.88 -5.26
C GLU A 12 -11.47 10.23 -4.52
N PRO A 13 -12.53 10.95 -4.10
CA PRO A 13 -12.36 12.16 -3.30
C PRO A 13 -11.68 11.91 -1.95
N GLU A 14 -12.01 10.81 -1.26
CA GLU A 14 -11.36 10.45 0.01
C GLU A 14 -9.87 10.14 -0.21
N MET A 15 -9.52 9.49 -1.33
CA MET A 15 -8.14 9.25 -1.71
C MET A 15 -7.40 10.57 -1.98
N ALA A 16 -7.99 11.49 -2.75
CA ALA A 16 -7.38 12.79 -3.03
C ALA A 16 -7.13 13.63 -1.75
N GLU A 17 -8.00 13.50 -0.74
CA GLU A 17 -7.82 14.14 0.56
C GLU A 17 -6.70 13.49 1.39
N LEU A 18 -6.59 12.16 1.35
CA LEU A 18 -5.56 11.42 2.09
C LEU A 18 -4.17 11.56 1.46
N PHE A 19 -4.10 11.76 0.15
CA PHE A 19 -2.86 11.79 -0.64
C PHE A 19 -2.78 13.05 -1.52
N PRO A 20 -2.75 14.26 -0.94
CA PRO A 20 -2.86 15.51 -1.69
C PRO A 20 -1.65 15.78 -2.62
N ASP A 21 -0.52 15.13 -2.37
CA ASP A 21 0.71 15.27 -3.15
C ASP A 21 0.85 14.19 -4.24
N CYS A 22 -0.13 13.30 -4.40
CA CYS A 22 -0.12 12.23 -5.39
C CYS A 22 -1.14 12.49 -6.51
N GLU A 23 -0.79 12.14 -7.74
CA GLU A 23 -1.80 11.87 -8.76
C GLU A 23 -2.73 10.76 -8.27
N LEU A 24 -4.04 10.94 -8.44
CA LEU A 24 -5.05 9.97 -8.02
C LEU A 24 -4.80 8.60 -8.68
N GLY A 25 -4.71 7.55 -7.88
CA GLY A 25 -4.36 6.20 -8.34
C GLY A 25 -2.86 5.94 -8.48
N ALA A 26 -2.01 6.90 -8.13
CA ALA A 26 -0.55 6.76 -8.09
C ALA A 26 -0.01 6.80 -6.65
N GLU A 27 -0.87 6.56 -5.66
CA GLU A 27 -0.50 6.61 -4.24
C GLU A 27 0.51 5.49 -3.92
N PRO A 28 1.64 5.81 -3.27
CA PRO A 28 2.61 4.81 -2.89
C PRO A 28 2.03 3.92 -1.77
N PRO A 29 2.23 2.59 -1.81
CA PRO A 29 1.74 1.67 -0.80
C PRO A 29 2.67 1.68 0.43
N VAL A 30 2.82 2.85 1.06
CA VAL A 30 3.67 3.07 2.23
C VAL A 30 2.83 3.81 3.27
N GLY A 31 1.85 3.10 3.84
CA GLY A 31 0.83 3.70 4.71
C GLY A 31 1.41 4.40 5.93
N SER A 32 2.57 3.97 6.43
CA SER A 32 3.29 4.59 7.55
C SER A 32 3.64 6.06 7.28
N LEU A 33 3.89 6.46 6.02
CA LEU A 33 4.13 7.87 5.66
C LEU A 33 2.88 8.75 5.86
N PHE A 34 1.69 8.14 5.83
CA PHE A 34 0.40 8.81 5.93
C PHE A 34 -0.31 8.49 7.26
N GLY A 35 0.39 7.88 8.23
CA GLY A 35 -0.19 7.50 9.52
C GLY A 35 -1.23 6.38 9.45
N MET A 36 -1.23 5.59 8.37
CA MET A 36 -2.17 4.50 8.12
C MET A 36 -1.53 3.13 8.32
N LYS A 37 -2.33 2.15 8.75
CA LYS A 37 -1.89 0.75 8.80
C LYS A 37 -1.79 0.19 7.39
N THR A 38 -0.69 -0.49 7.09
CA THR A 38 -0.52 -1.21 5.83
C THR A 38 -0.79 -2.70 6.03
N ILE A 39 -1.48 -3.30 5.06
CA ILE A 39 -1.68 -4.76 4.98
C ILE A 39 -1.00 -5.24 3.70
N MET A 40 -0.20 -6.30 3.81
CA MET A 40 0.44 -6.96 2.68
C MET A 40 -0.17 -8.35 2.50
N ASP A 41 -0.48 -8.72 1.26
CA ASP A 41 -0.94 -10.08 0.97
C ASP A 41 0.19 -11.09 1.18
N THR A 42 -0.12 -12.25 1.76
CA THR A 42 0.83 -13.37 1.97
C THR A 42 1.53 -13.80 0.68
N ARG A 43 0.89 -13.67 -0.48
CA ARG A 43 1.47 -14.07 -1.77
C ARG A 43 2.68 -13.22 -2.17
N LEU A 44 2.79 -11.99 -1.66
CA LEU A 44 3.93 -11.12 -1.94
C LEU A 44 5.19 -11.55 -1.16
N GLU A 45 5.09 -12.48 -0.20
CA GLU A 45 6.27 -12.97 0.54
C GLU A 45 7.26 -13.72 -0.35
N ASP A 46 6.77 -14.34 -1.43
CA ASP A 46 7.59 -15.08 -2.41
C ASP A 46 8.37 -14.16 -3.35
N ASP A 47 8.05 -12.86 -3.39
CA ASP A 47 8.71 -11.88 -4.24
C ASP A 47 9.96 -11.27 -3.58
N SER A 48 11.07 -11.22 -4.31
CA SER A 48 12.29 -10.56 -3.84
C SER A 48 12.22 -9.04 -3.93
N PHE A 49 11.45 -8.51 -4.88
CA PHE A 49 11.34 -7.07 -5.15
C PHE A 49 9.87 -6.66 -5.28
N LEU A 50 9.57 -5.46 -4.81
CA LEU A 50 8.31 -4.78 -5.08
C LEU A 50 8.55 -3.65 -6.09
N ILE A 51 7.57 -3.43 -6.96
CA ILE A 51 7.49 -2.27 -7.85
C ILE A 51 6.24 -1.51 -7.47
N MET A 52 6.39 -0.21 -7.20
CA MET A 52 5.33 0.62 -6.63
C MET A 52 5.30 1.97 -7.34
N GLN A 53 4.11 2.56 -7.46
CA GLN A 53 3.98 3.96 -7.88
C GLN A 53 4.60 4.90 -6.84
N ALA A 54 5.04 6.06 -7.29
CA ALA A 54 5.73 7.05 -6.46
C ALA A 54 5.10 8.45 -6.57
N GLY A 55 3.77 8.54 -6.53
CA GLY A 55 3.04 9.81 -6.55
C GLY A 55 2.68 10.34 -7.95
N SER A 56 3.18 9.73 -9.02
CA SER A 56 2.77 9.99 -10.40
C SER A 56 2.62 8.68 -11.18
N HIS A 57 1.74 8.63 -12.17
CA HIS A 57 1.61 7.49 -13.08
C HIS A 57 2.85 7.22 -13.94
N THR A 58 3.79 8.17 -13.98
CA THR A 58 5.01 8.08 -14.78
C THR A 58 6.24 7.68 -13.97
N GLU A 59 6.11 7.57 -12.64
CA GLU A 59 7.22 7.33 -11.72
C GLU A 59 6.97 6.09 -10.87
N SER A 60 7.96 5.19 -10.84
CA SER A 60 7.92 3.99 -10.02
C SER A 60 9.24 3.73 -9.32
N ILE A 61 9.15 3.10 -8.15
CA ILE A 61 10.31 2.66 -7.37
C ILE A 61 10.33 1.13 -7.37
N ARG A 62 11.52 0.57 -7.59
CA ARG A 62 11.81 -0.84 -7.35
C ARG A 62 12.74 -0.97 -6.17
N LEU A 63 12.34 -1.75 -5.17
CA LEU A 63 13.11 -2.00 -3.96
C LEU A 63 12.96 -3.44 -3.48
N ARG A 64 13.86 -3.91 -2.61
CA ARG A 64 13.69 -5.22 -2.00
C ARG A 64 12.43 -5.21 -1.13
N ARG A 65 11.65 -6.28 -1.20
CA ARG A 65 10.46 -6.46 -0.35
C ARG A 65 10.80 -6.30 1.14
N GLU A 66 11.96 -6.81 1.57
CA GLU A 66 12.43 -6.73 2.95
C GLU A 66 12.70 -5.29 3.39
N ASP A 67 13.32 -4.47 2.53
CA ASP A 67 13.55 -3.06 2.83
C ASP A 67 12.20 -2.34 2.98
N TRP A 68 11.24 -2.63 2.10
CA TRP A 68 9.89 -2.08 2.17
C TRP A 68 9.17 -2.50 3.47
N GLN A 69 9.28 -3.78 3.86
CA GLN A 69 8.68 -4.28 5.11
C GLN A 69 9.28 -3.61 6.35
N CYS A 70 10.59 -3.38 6.38
CA CYS A 70 11.25 -2.66 7.47
C CYS A 70 10.72 -1.23 7.63
N VAL A 71 10.32 -0.57 6.54
CA VAL A 71 9.78 0.80 6.55
C VAL A 71 8.28 0.83 6.84
N CYS A 72 7.53 -0.13 6.30
CA CYS A 72 6.06 -0.12 6.35
C CYS A 72 5.49 -0.88 7.55
N GLU A 73 6.28 -1.79 8.14
CA GLU A 73 5.86 -2.71 9.21
C GLU A 73 4.43 -3.28 8.97
N PRO A 74 4.19 -3.90 7.80
CA PRO A 74 2.84 -4.26 7.39
C PRO A 74 2.29 -5.42 8.23
N LEU A 75 0.96 -5.46 8.37
CA LEU A 75 0.27 -6.67 8.79
C LEU A 75 0.20 -7.62 7.59
N VAL A 76 0.80 -8.81 7.71
CA VAL A 76 0.72 -9.84 6.67
C VAL A 76 -0.56 -10.65 6.85
N ALA A 77 -1.37 -10.76 5.80
CA ALA A 77 -2.62 -11.53 5.81
C ALA A 77 -3.02 -11.96 4.40
N SER A 78 -3.76 -13.07 4.26
CA SER A 78 -4.35 -13.44 2.97
C SER A 78 -5.60 -12.58 2.72
N ILE A 79 -5.53 -11.69 1.73
CA ILE A 79 -6.58 -10.71 1.41
C ILE A 79 -6.98 -10.71 -0.08
N ALA A 80 -6.14 -11.23 -0.97
CA ALA A 80 -6.44 -11.37 -2.39
C ALA A 80 -7.15 -12.70 -2.66
N GLY A 81 -8.31 -12.63 -3.34
CA GLY A 81 -8.98 -13.81 -3.91
C GLY A 81 -8.14 -14.46 -5.02
N SER A 82 -8.40 -15.73 -5.30
CA SER A 82 -7.92 -16.42 -6.51
C SER A 82 -8.85 -16.17 -7.69
#